data_AF-A0A6C0FD34-F1
#
_entry.id   AF-A0A6C0FD34-F1
#
_cell.length_a   1.000
_cell.length_b   1.000
_cell.length_c   1.000
_cell.angle_alpha   90.00
_cell.angle_beta   90.00
_cell.angle_gamma   90.00
#
_symmetry.space_group_name_H-M   'P 1'
#
loop_
_entity.id
_entity.type
_entity.pdbx_description
1 polymer ?
#
loop_
_entity_poly.entity_id
_entity_poly.type
_entity_poly.pdbx_seq_one_letter_code
_entity_poly.pdbx_strand_id
1 'polypeptide(L)'
;MKQRQSDASQKFDIAVGFCLEFYRSLMAAFLIAFVPQKCGEDACGVFEHMFTGTNELYDAAASFNLVTFLSFMYLYYVEISRENKMIDYLEMNRELPKDNESVGEALVKLDESKQAELHSLDHKYQHAGRLSMGLFLVNVVISAIPIINNRLDAKTFTVLLTNVLFIASKLMEVREIVNTPENVFYSAYLTERQQFNDVDPDVIEVKDLDEEKKEGEIAADDVVVAVDSESKKLLVEDSNV
;
A
#
# COMPACT_ATOMS: atom_id res chain seq x y z
N MET A 1 22.46 1.77 -13.62
CA MET A 1 22.85 1.58 -12.19
C MET A 1 21.57 1.24 -11.45
N LYS A 2 21.34 -0.05 -11.18
CA LYS A 2 20.08 -0.58 -10.61
C LYS A 2 19.94 -0.04 -9.19
N GLN A 3 19.08 0.95 -8.96
CA GLN A 3 18.85 1.50 -7.63
C GLN A 3 17.85 0.57 -6.93
N ARG A 4 18.33 -0.58 -6.45
CA ARG A 4 17.55 -1.54 -5.66
C ARG A 4 17.33 -0.92 -4.28
N GLN A 5 16.25 -0.14 -4.11
CA GLN A 5 15.85 0.32 -2.78
C GLN A 5 15.34 -0.91 -2.03
N SER A 6 16.13 -1.40 -1.08
CA SER A 6 15.79 -2.58 -0.29
C SER A 6 14.42 -2.42 0.39
N ASP A 7 13.62 -3.48 0.37
CA ASP A 7 12.25 -3.53 0.90
C ASP A 7 12.17 -3.06 2.36
N ALA A 8 13.23 -3.30 3.14
CA ALA A 8 13.32 -2.82 4.52
C ALA A 8 13.33 -1.27 4.62
N SER A 9 13.98 -0.59 3.66
CA SER A 9 13.95 0.87 3.57
C SER A 9 12.57 1.37 3.14
N GLN A 10 11.92 0.69 2.18
CA GLN A 10 10.57 1.06 1.75
C GLN A 10 9.55 0.90 2.89
N LYS A 11 9.63 -0.22 3.64
CA LYS A 11 8.79 -0.48 4.82
C LYS A 11 9.03 0.56 5.94
N PHE A 12 10.26 1.05 6.11
CA PHE A 12 10.56 2.14 7.05
C PHE A 12 9.94 3.47 6.62
N ASP A 13 10.06 3.84 5.34
CA ASP A 13 9.47 5.07 4.82
C ASP A 13 7.93 5.06 4.95
N ILE A 14 7.30 3.91 4.67
CA ILE A 14 5.88 3.68 4.93
C ILE A 14 5.53 3.90 6.41
N ALA A 15 6.32 3.33 7.34
CA ALA A 15 6.06 3.48 8.77
C ALA A 15 6.15 4.94 9.24
N VAL A 16 7.12 5.71 8.74
CA VAL A 16 7.26 7.14 9.06
C VAL A 16 6.09 7.94 8.47
N GLY A 17 5.76 7.71 7.20
CA GLY A 17 4.61 8.35 6.54
C GLY A 17 3.30 8.08 7.29
N PHE A 18 3.04 6.81 7.61
CA PHE A 18 1.87 6.39 8.39
C PHE A 18 1.80 7.09 9.75
N CYS A 19 2.89 7.19 10.50
CA CYS A 19 2.89 7.88 11.80
C CYS A 19 2.42 9.34 11.69
N LEU A 20 2.88 10.05 10.66
CA LEU A 20 2.49 11.45 10.42
C LEU A 20 1.02 11.57 10.01
N GLU A 21 0.55 10.67 9.16
CA GLU A 21 -0.84 10.62 8.73
C GLU A 21 -1.78 10.25 9.88
N PHE A 22 -1.41 9.26 10.70
CA PHE A 22 -2.15 8.87 11.89
C PHE A 22 -2.32 10.05 12.84
N TYR A 23 -1.24 10.78 13.13
CA TYR A 23 -1.30 11.97 13.99
C TYR A 23 -2.27 13.02 13.43
N ARG A 24 -2.20 13.32 12.13
CA ARG A 24 -3.10 14.30 11.48
C ARG A 24 -4.55 13.84 11.54
N SER A 25 -4.82 12.57 11.25
CA SER A 25 -6.16 11.99 11.30
C SER A 25 -6.75 11.93 12.69
N LEU A 26 -5.94 11.67 13.72
CA LEU A 26 -6.39 11.76 15.11
C LEU A 26 -6.85 13.18 15.44
N MET A 27 -6.02 14.18 15.15
CA MET A 27 -6.31 15.59 15.44
C MET A 27 -7.54 16.10 14.69
N ALA A 28 -7.75 15.65 13.46
CA ALA A 28 -8.83 16.11 12.62
C ALA A 28 -10.13 15.28 12.72
N ALA A 29 -10.08 14.04 13.20
CA ALA A 29 -11.29 13.28 13.52
C ALA A 29 -11.91 13.80 14.82
N PHE A 30 -11.10 14.08 15.85
CA PHE A 30 -11.55 14.58 17.15
C PHE A 30 -11.60 16.10 17.22
N LEU A 31 -12.38 16.73 16.32
CA LEU A 31 -12.52 18.18 16.24
C LEU A 31 -13.00 18.81 17.56
N ILE A 32 -13.92 18.16 18.27
CA ILE A 32 -14.42 18.68 19.55
C ILE A 32 -13.32 18.74 20.61
N ALA A 33 -12.39 17.79 20.57
CA ALA A 33 -11.33 17.67 21.57
C ALA A 33 -10.15 18.61 21.27
N PHE A 34 -9.77 18.74 20.00
CA PHE A 34 -8.55 19.42 19.60
C PHE A 34 -8.74 20.83 19.06
N VAL A 35 -9.96 21.23 18.71
CA VAL A 35 -10.25 22.62 18.35
C VAL A 35 -10.54 23.40 19.64
N PRO A 36 -9.80 24.51 19.91
CA PRO A 36 -9.95 25.26 21.14
C PRO A 36 -11.32 25.92 21.22
N GLN A 37 -11.99 25.73 22.35
CA GLN A 37 -13.32 26.25 22.65
C GLN A 37 -13.30 26.96 24.00
N LYS A 38 -14.32 27.78 24.24
CA LYS A 38 -14.43 28.61 25.45
C LYS A 38 -15.21 27.88 26.54
N CYS A 39 -14.61 27.76 27.73
CA CYS A 39 -15.24 27.26 28.95
C CYS A 39 -15.16 28.36 30.03
N GLY A 40 -16.20 29.20 30.12
CA GLY A 40 -16.17 30.35 31.02
C GLY A 40 -15.23 31.44 30.51
N GLU A 41 -14.21 31.82 31.28
CA GLU A 41 -13.18 32.79 30.83
C GLU A 41 -11.94 32.13 30.22
N ASP A 42 -11.78 30.81 30.40
CA ASP A 42 -10.61 30.05 29.97
C ASP A 42 -10.91 29.13 28.78
N ALA A 43 -9.85 28.54 28.20
CA ALA A 43 -9.95 27.50 27.21
C ALA A 43 -10.37 26.17 27.86
N CYS A 44 -11.26 25.42 27.20
CA CYS A 44 -11.67 24.10 27.68
C CYS A 44 -10.51 23.09 27.69
N GLY A 45 -10.56 22.15 28.63
CA GLY A 45 -9.73 20.94 28.54
C GLY A 45 -10.08 20.08 27.33
N VAL A 46 -9.10 19.36 26.78
CA VAL A 46 -9.24 18.52 25.57
C VAL A 46 -10.42 17.54 25.65
N PHE A 47 -10.71 17.01 26.83
CA PHE A 47 -11.75 15.99 27.03
C PHE A 47 -12.99 16.51 27.75
N GLU A 48 -13.02 17.80 28.10
CA GLU A 48 -14.06 18.36 28.95
C GLU A 48 -15.41 18.33 28.24
N HIS A 49 -15.50 18.84 27.01
CA HIS A 49 -16.72 18.76 26.20
C HIS A 49 -17.09 17.36 25.71
N MET A 50 -16.16 16.40 25.78
CA MET A 50 -16.39 15.03 25.33
C MET A 50 -17.08 14.17 26.40
N PHE A 51 -16.78 14.40 27.69
CA PHE A 51 -17.30 13.56 28.79
C PHE A 51 -18.21 14.28 29.78
N THR A 52 -18.32 15.61 29.74
CA THR A 52 -19.18 16.33 30.70
C THR A 52 -20.66 16.34 30.33
N GLY A 53 -21.06 15.81 29.16
CA GLY A 53 -22.42 15.33 28.88
C GLY A 53 -23.56 16.35 29.07
N THR A 54 -23.30 17.65 28.95
CA THR A 54 -24.31 18.67 29.24
C THR A 54 -25.19 19.04 28.04
N ASN A 55 -24.79 18.67 26.82
CA ASN A 55 -25.45 19.11 25.58
C ASN A 55 -25.50 18.00 24.53
N GLU A 56 -26.70 17.69 24.02
CA GLU A 56 -26.95 16.66 22.98
C GLU A 56 -26.10 16.87 21.72
N LEU A 57 -25.83 18.13 21.35
CA LEU A 57 -24.99 18.46 20.18
C LEU A 57 -23.53 18.04 20.36
N TYR A 58 -22.99 18.17 21.57
CA TYR A 58 -21.60 17.77 21.86
C TYR A 58 -21.46 16.25 21.90
N ASP A 59 -22.45 15.55 22.45
CA ASP A 59 -22.47 14.09 22.50
C ASP A 59 -22.60 13.48 21.10
N ALA A 60 -23.49 14.04 20.26
CA ALA A 60 -23.58 13.67 18.86
C ALA A 60 -22.25 13.94 18.13
N ALA A 61 -21.66 15.12 18.28
CA ALA A 61 -20.37 15.45 17.65
C ALA A 61 -19.23 14.52 18.11
N ALA A 62 -19.15 14.21 19.40
CA ALA A 62 -18.16 13.27 19.95
C ALA A 62 -18.34 11.86 19.38
N SER A 63 -19.58 11.41 19.23
CA SER A 63 -19.91 10.12 18.61
C SER A 63 -19.46 10.07 17.15
N PHE A 64 -19.76 11.12 16.37
CA PHE A 64 -19.28 11.21 14.98
C PHE A 64 -17.76 11.32 14.89
N ASN A 65 -17.10 12.04 15.81
CA ASN A 65 -15.64 12.11 15.88
C ASN A 65 -15.03 10.71 16.02
N LEU A 66 -15.57 9.89 16.93
CA LEU A 66 -15.12 8.51 17.13
C LEU A 66 -15.39 7.63 15.90
N VAL A 67 -16.58 7.70 15.31
CA VAL A 67 -16.92 6.93 14.10
C VAL A 67 -16.00 7.29 12.94
N THR A 68 -15.74 8.58 12.73
CA THR A 68 -14.80 9.05 11.70
C THR A 68 -13.38 8.56 11.97
N PHE A 69 -12.92 8.61 13.22
CA PHE A 69 -11.61 8.10 13.58
C PHE A 69 -11.48 6.60 13.25
N LEU A 70 -12.48 5.78 13.61
CA LEU A 70 -12.50 4.36 13.27
C LEU A 70 -12.50 4.12 11.75
N SER A 71 -13.19 4.98 10.98
CA SER A 71 -13.16 4.90 9.51
C SER A 71 -11.77 5.19 8.93
N PHE A 72 -11.03 6.16 9.49
CA PHE A 72 -9.64 6.41 9.10
C PHE A 72 -8.71 5.26 9.50
N MET A 73 -8.93 4.63 10.65
CA MET A 73 -8.16 3.45 11.04
C MET A 73 -8.38 2.30 10.06
N TYR A 74 -9.63 2.09 9.63
CA TYR A 74 -9.94 1.10 8.60
C TYR A 74 -9.30 1.45 7.26
N LEU A 75 -9.36 2.72 6.83
CA LEU A 75 -8.68 3.20 5.61
C LEU A 75 -7.19 2.91 5.65
N TYR A 76 -6.50 3.27 6.73
CA TYR A 76 -5.05 3.04 6.87
C TYR A 76 -4.68 1.57 6.96
N TYR A 77 -5.51 0.76 7.63
CA TYR A 77 -5.30 -0.68 7.65
C TYR A 77 -5.33 -1.27 6.23
N VAL A 78 -6.29 -0.87 5.40
CA VAL A 78 -6.38 -1.31 4.01
C VAL A 78 -5.22 -0.74 3.18
N GLU A 79 -4.86 0.53 3.38
CA GLU A 79 -3.73 1.19 2.70
C GLU A 79 -2.40 0.45 2.95
N ILE A 80 -2.07 0.17 4.21
CA ILE A 80 -0.84 -0.56 4.58
C ILE A 80 -0.87 -1.99 4.05
N SER A 81 -2.03 -2.66 4.10
CA SER A 81 -2.18 -4.02 3.57
C SER A 81 -1.94 -4.06 2.06
N ARG A 82 -2.45 -3.05 1.34
CA ARG A 82 -2.23 -2.86 -0.10
C ARG A 82 -0.74 -2.63 -0.39
N GLU A 83 -0.09 -1.70 0.30
CA GLU A 83 1.33 -1.38 0.08
C GLU A 83 2.26 -2.56 0.36
N ASN A 84 2.07 -3.26 1.48
CA ASN A 84 2.89 -4.44 1.78
C ASN A 84 2.75 -5.51 0.69
N LYS A 85 1.54 -5.73 0.18
CA LYS A 85 1.30 -6.70 -0.90
C LYS A 85 1.88 -6.26 -2.23
N MET A 86 1.85 -4.97 -2.55
CA MET A 86 2.51 -4.45 -3.75
C MET A 86 4.02 -4.59 -3.64
N ILE A 87 4.63 -4.25 -2.49
CA ILE A 87 6.07 -4.43 -2.27
C ILE A 87 6.46 -5.90 -2.34
N ASP A 88 5.66 -6.79 -1.74
CA ASP A 88 5.99 -8.20 -1.71
C ASP A 88 5.84 -8.86 -3.10
N TYR A 89 5.03 -8.31 -4.03
CA TYR A 89 4.73 -8.95 -5.32
C TYR A 89 5.30 -8.24 -6.55
N LEU A 90 5.62 -6.94 -6.44
CA LEU A 90 5.97 -6.10 -7.59
C LEU A 90 7.26 -5.32 -7.31
N GLU A 91 8.05 -5.09 -8.36
CA GLU A 91 9.22 -4.20 -8.31
C GLU A 91 8.99 -2.92 -9.13
N MET A 92 9.74 -1.87 -8.77
CA MET A 92 9.79 -0.62 -9.53
C MET A 92 10.98 -0.66 -10.50
N ASN A 93 10.71 -0.85 -11.78
CA ASN A 93 11.72 -0.94 -12.83
C ASN A 93 11.72 0.34 -13.70
N ARG A 94 12.76 1.17 -13.56
CA ARG A 94 12.89 2.44 -14.32
C ARG A 94 13.13 2.25 -15.82
N GLU A 95 13.49 1.04 -16.24
CA GLU A 95 13.82 0.71 -17.63
C GLU A 95 12.59 0.21 -18.41
N LEU A 96 11.52 -0.17 -17.70
CA LEU A 96 10.27 -0.62 -18.29
C LEU A 96 9.26 0.52 -18.44
N PRO A 97 8.42 0.47 -19.49
CA PRO A 97 7.37 1.46 -19.69
C PRO A 97 6.29 1.35 -18.61
N LYS A 98 5.49 2.41 -18.46
CA LYS A 98 4.53 2.62 -17.35
C LYS A 98 3.07 2.60 -17.80
N ASP A 99 2.82 2.40 -19.09
CA ASP A 99 1.47 2.34 -19.63
C ASP A 99 0.72 1.10 -19.15
N ASN A 100 -0.61 1.23 -19.10
CA ASN A 100 -1.51 0.18 -18.57
C ASN A 100 -1.40 -1.15 -19.32
N GLU A 101 -1.05 -1.12 -20.61
CA GLU A 101 -0.92 -2.30 -21.47
C GLU A 101 0.37 -3.05 -21.13
N SER A 102 1.52 -2.35 -21.10
CA SER A 102 2.81 -2.94 -20.75
C SER A 102 2.88 -3.45 -19.30
N VAL A 103 2.26 -2.74 -18.35
CA VAL A 103 2.19 -3.24 -16.96
C VAL A 103 1.25 -4.45 -16.87
N GLY A 104 0.17 -4.47 -17.64
CA GLY A 104 -0.69 -5.65 -17.78
C GLY A 104 0.09 -6.89 -18.25
N GLU A 105 0.94 -6.74 -19.27
CA GLU A 105 1.79 -7.82 -19.77
C GLU A 105 2.82 -8.30 -18.74
N ALA A 106 3.38 -7.39 -17.92
CA ALA A 106 4.27 -7.77 -16.82
C ALA A 106 3.51 -8.56 -15.75
N LEU A 107 2.30 -8.13 -15.40
CA LEU A 107 1.45 -8.77 -14.39
C LEU A 107 1.00 -10.18 -14.79
N VAL A 108 0.87 -10.50 -16.08
CA VAL A 108 0.55 -11.87 -16.56
C VAL A 108 1.55 -12.92 -16.05
N LYS A 109 2.80 -12.51 -15.75
CA LYS A 109 3.82 -13.39 -15.17
C LYS A 109 3.55 -13.75 -13.70
N LEU A 110 2.69 -12.99 -13.02
CA LEU A 110 2.25 -13.24 -11.67
C LEU A 110 1.07 -14.23 -11.67
N ASP A 111 1.04 -15.15 -10.71
CA ASP A 111 -0.08 -16.10 -10.59
C ASP A 111 -1.45 -15.40 -10.48
N GLU A 112 -2.48 -15.95 -11.12
CA GLU A 112 -3.83 -15.36 -11.17
C GLU A 112 -4.40 -15.08 -9.77
N SER A 113 -4.07 -15.90 -8.77
CA SER A 113 -4.52 -15.70 -7.39
C SER A 113 -3.96 -14.43 -6.75
N LYS A 114 -2.70 -14.08 -7.05
CA LYS A 114 -2.02 -12.89 -6.53
C LYS A 114 -2.51 -11.61 -7.22
N GLN A 115 -2.77 -11.68 -8.53
CA GLN A 115 -3.39 -10.58 -9.27
C GLN A 115 -4.79 -10.26 -8.71
N ALA A 116 -5.62 -11.30 -8.51
CA ALA A 116 -6.95 -11.12 -7.92
C ALA A 116 -6.88 -10.53 -6.51
N GLU A 117 -5.88 -10.89 -5.71
CA GLU A 117 -5.66 -10.31 -4.39
C GLU A 117 -5.35 -8.79 -4.49
N LEU A 118 -4.45 -8.38 -5.37
CA LEU A 118 -4.10 -6.98 -5.60
C LEU A 118 -5.32 -6.14 -6.02
N HIS A 119 -6.08 -6.59 -7.02
CA HIS A 119 -7.29 -5.89 -7.46
C HIS A 119 -8.36 -5.83 -6.36
N SER A 120 -8.47 -6.88 -5.53
CA SER A 120 -9.43 -6.89 -4.42
C SER A 120 -9.07 -5.87 -3.33
N LEU A 121 -7.77 -5.69 -3.05
CA LEU A 121 -7.27 -4.73 -2.08
C LEU A 121 -7.45 -3.30 -2.59
N ASP A 122 -7.20 -3.07 -3.88
CA ASP A 122 -7.41 -1.77 -4.50
C ASP A 122 -8.90 -1.36 -4.46
N HIS A 123 -9.81 -2.28 -4.79
CA HIS A 123 -11.26 -2.05 -4.64
C HIS A 123 -11.67 -1.78 -3.19
N LYS A 124 -11.13 -2.52 -2.21
CA LYS A 124 -11.40 -2.26 -0.79
C LYS A 124 -10.91 -0.88 -0.38
N TYR A 125 -9.73 -0.48 -0.83
CA TYR A 125 -9.14 0.83 -0.55
C TYR A 125 -10.00 1.96 -1.13
N GLN A 126 -10.50 1.78 -2.35
CA GLN A 126 -11.44 2.72 -2.98
C GLN A 126 -12.75 2.88 -2.19
N HIS A 127 -13.34 1.79 -1.71
CA HIS A 127 -14.55 1.84 -0.88
C HIS A 127 -14.29 2.46 0.49
N ALA A 128 -13.17 2.10 1.14
CA ALA A 128 -12.75 2.68 2.40
C ALA A 128 -12.52 4.20 2.28
N GLY A 129 -11.91 4.65 1.18
CA GLY A 129 -11.69 6.07 0.89
C GLY A 129 -13.00 6.84 0.71
N ARG A 130 -13.94 6.30 -0.08
CA ARG A 130 -15.28 6.90 -0.26
C ARG A 130 -16.08 6.97 1.05
N LEU A 131 -16.04 5.90 1.84
CA LEU A 131 -16.69 5.86 3.15
C LEU A 131 -16.10 6.92 4.11
N SER A 132 -14.76 6.97 4.21
CA SER A 132 -14.06 7.90 5.08
C SER A 132 -14.31 9.36 4.67
N MET A 133 -14.36 9.65 3.37
CA MET A 133 -14.73 10.97 2.85
C MET A 133 -16.13 11.39 3.29
N GLY A 134 -17.13 10.51 3.13
CA GLY A 134 -18.50 10.78 3.53
C GLY A 134 -18.63 11.02 5.04
N LEU A 135 -18.03 10.14 5.85
CA LEU A 135 -18.04 10.27 7.31
C LEU A 135 -17.32 11.52 7.79
N PHE A 136 -16.18 11.85 7.18
CA PHE A 136 -15.44 13.06 7.51
C PHE A 136 -16.24 14.33 7.23
N LEU A 137 -16.92 14.40 6.09
CA LEU A 137 -17.77 15.55 5.75
C LEU A 137 -18.88 15.76 6.78
N VAL A 138 -19.58 14.68 7.15
CA VAL A 138 -20.63 14.72 8.19
C VAL A 138 -20.03 15.15 9.54
N ASN A 139 -18.86 14.61 9.89
CA ASN A 139 -18.16 14.94 11.13
C ASN A 139 -17.80 16.42 11.25
N VAL A 140 -17.30 17.01 10.17
CA VAL A 140 -16.98 18.44 10.10
C VAL A 140 -18.24 19.28 10.30
N VAL A 141 -19.33 18.95 9.61
CA VAL A 141 -20.60 19.71 9.72
C VAL A 141 -21.17 19.64 11.14
N ILE A 142 -21.26 18.44 11.72
CA ILE A 142 -21.83 18.25 13.06
C ILE A 142 -20.93 18.89 14.13
N SER A 143 -19.61 18.75 14.01
CA SER A 143 -18.67 19.34 14.99
C SER A 143 -18.58 20.86 14.87
N ALA A 144 -18.71 21.43 13.67
CA ALA A 144 -18.58 22.88 13.47
C ALA A 144 -19.66 23.67 14.21
N ILE A 145 -20.89 23.13 14.33
CA ILE A 145 -22.01 23.82 14.99
C ILE A 145 -21.67 24.19 16.45
N PRO A 146 -21.38 23.24 17.36
CA PRO A 146 -21.04 23.58 18.74
C PRO A 146 -19.72 24.36 18.86
N ILE A 147 -18.72 24.08 18.01
CA ILE A 147 -17.43 24.79 18.02
C ILE A 147 -17.60 26.28 17.70
N ILE A 148 -18.39 26.61 16.67
CA ILE A 148 -18.61 28.00 16.26
C ILE A 148 -19.43 28.75 17.31
N ASN A 149 -20.40 28.08 17.93
CA ASN A 149 -21.22 28.65 19.00
C ASN A 149 -20.40 28.97 20.27
N ASN A 150 -19.38 28.16 20.59
CA ASN A 150 -18.53 28.34 21.77
C ASN A 150 -17.07 28.65 21.41
N ARG A 151 -16.85 29.48 20.38
CA ARG A 151 -15.51 29.88 19.94
C ARG A 151 -14.75 30.68 21.01
N LEU A 152 -13.45 30.43 21.14
CA LEU A 152 -12.58 31.15 22.07
C LEU A 152 -12.06 32.45 21.45
N ASP A 153 -11.35 32.33 20.34
CA ASP A 153 -10.72 33.42 19.61
C ASP A 153 -10.52 33.06 18.13
N ALA A 154 -9.72 33.84 17.40
CA ALA A 154 -9.39 33.54 16.00
C ALA A 154 -8.68 32.18 15.81
N LYS A 155 -8.03 31.63 16.85
CA LYS A 155 -7.33 30.35 16.76
C LYS A 155 -8.30 29.20 16.57
N THR A 156 -9.51 29.26 17.12
CA THR A 156 -10.58 28.28 16.90
C THR A 156 -10.81 28.07 15.39
N PHE A 157 -10.93 29.16 14.63
CA PHE A 157 -11.14 29.09 13.18
C PHE A 157 -9.92 28.56 12.44
N THR A 158 -8.72 29.06 12.77
CA THR A 158 -7.48 28.62 12.09
C THR A 158 -7.21 27.14 12.31
N VAL A 159 -7.40 26.63 13.53
CA VAL A 159 -7.21 25.21 13.87
C VAL A 159 -8.27 24.35 13.18
N LEU A 160 -9.55 24.73 13.23
CA LEU A 160 -10.62 24.02 12.53
C LEU A 160 -10.34 23.95 11.02
N LEU A 161 -10.04 25.09 10.39
CA LEU A 161 -9.77 25.16 8.96
C LEU A 161 -8.56 24.30 8.58
N THR A 162 -7.46 24.41 9.33
CA THR A 162 -6.22 23.67 9.02
C THR A 162 -6.43 22.16 9.17
N ASN A 163 -7.14 21.70 10.21
CA ASN A 163 -7.48 20.29 10.38
C ASN A 163 -8.36 19.79 9.22
N VAL A 164 -9.32 20.60 8.78
CA VAL A 164 -10.17 20.27 7.63
C VAL A 164 -9.35 20.13 6.35
N LEU A 165 -8.46 21.10 6.08
CA LEU A 165 -7.64 21.12 4.88
C LEU A 165 -6.66 19.94 4.83
N PHE A 166 -6.00 19.59 5.93
CA PHE A 166 -5.04 18.47 5.93
C PHE A 166 -5.70 17.14 5.57
N ILE A 167 -6.88 16.86 6.10
CA ILE A 167 -7.60 15.61 5.80
C ILE A 167 -8.25 15.67 4.43
N ALA A 168 -8.78 16.81 4.02
CA ALA A 168 -9.28 16.98 2.65
C ALA A 168 -8.17 16.69 1.63
N SER A 169 -6.96 17.21 1.84
CA SER A 169 -5.80 16.93 0.98
C SER A 169 -5.45 15.44 0.94
N LYS A 170 -5.35 14.77 2.10
CA LYS A 170 -5.08 13.31 2.12
C LYS A 170 -6.17 12.52 1.39
N LEU A 171 -7.45 12.84 1.60
CA LEU A 171 -8.54 12.13 0.94
C LEU A 171 -8.61 12.41 -0.57
N MET A 172 -8.14 13.57 -1.03
CA MET A 172 -7.94 13.84 -2.46
C MET A 172 -6.82 12.99 -3.04
N GLU A 173 -5.69 12.85 -2.34
CA GLU A 173 -4.59 11.95 -2.76
C GLU A 173 -5.05 10.50 -2.85
N VAL A 174 -5.78 10.01 -1.84
CA VAL A 174 -6.41 8.66 -1.85
C VAL A 174 -7.26 8.50 -3.11
N ARG A 175 -8.10 9.50 -3.43
CA ARG A 175 -8.96 9.46 -4.62
C ARG A 175 -8.16 9.41 -5.92
N GLU A 176 -7.05 10.11 -6.00
CA GLU A 176 -6.18 10.09 -7.19
C GLU A 176 -5.45 8.75 -7.35
N ILE A 177 -5.07 8.10 -6.25
CA ILE A 177 -4.39 6.80 -6.25
C ILE A 177 -5.34 5.66 -6.69
N VAL A 178 -6.60 5.70 -6.26
CA VAL A 178 -7.60 4.63 -6.53
C VAL A 178 -8.44 4.85 -7.78
N ASN A 179 -8.27 5.99 -8.45
CA ASN A 179 -9.00 6.33 -9.67
C ASN A 179 -8.06 6.28 -10.87
N THR A 180 -7.31 5.18 -10.95
CA THR A 180 -6.36 4.85 -12.00
C THR A 180 -6.89 3.69 -12.84
N PRO A 181 -6.32 3.47 -14.04
CA PRO A 181 -6.59 2.27 -14.84
C PRO A 181 -6.21 0.99 -14.08
N GLU A 182 -6.85 -0.12 -14.44
CA GLU A 182 -6.83 -1.39 -13.69
C GLU A 182 -5.43 -1.93 -13.35
N ASN A 183 -4.43 -1.73 -14.22
CA ASN A 183 -3.06 -2.23 -14.02
C ASN A 183 -2.10 -1.15 -13.49
N VAL A 184 -2.61 0.02 -13.08
CA VAL A 184 -1.78 1.15 -12.64
C VAL A 184 -1.82 1.23 -11.12
N PHE A 185 -0.78 0.69 -10.48
CA PHE A 185 -0.62 0.65 -9.04
C PHE A 185 0.40 1.71 -8.56
N TYR A 186 -0.09 2.81 -7.98
CA TYR A 186 0.77 3.80 -7.32
C TYR A 186 0.98 3.50 -5.83
N SER A 187 2.18 3.78 -5.33
CA SER A 187 2.43 3.82 -3.89
C SER A 187 1.81 5.08 -3.24
N ALA A 188 1.24 4.92 -2.06
CA ALA A 188 0.70 5.98 -1.22
C ALA A 188 1.75 6.70 -0.35
N TYR A 189 2.97 6.16 -0.21
CA TYR A 189 3.97 6.66 0.75
C TYR A 189 5.27 7.16 0.12
N LEU A 190 5.59 6.78 -1.12
CA LEU A 190 6.80 7.24 -1.79
C LEU A 190 6.67 8.73 -2.18
N THR A 191 7.71 9.51 -1.90
CA THR A 191 7.77 10.98 -2.10
C THR A 191 7.57 11.40 -3.56
N GLU A 192 7.89 10.52 -4.49
CA GLU A 192 7.45 10.59 -5.88
C GLU A 192 6.41 9.49 -6.11
N ARG A 193 5.33 9.77 -6.86
CA ARG A 193 4.38 8.74 -7.30
C ARG A 193 5.07 7.78 -8.24
N GLN A 194 5.70 6.76 -7.66
CA GLN A 194 6.31 5.67 -8.39
C GLN A 194 5.24 4.58 -8.57
N GLN A 195 5.18 4.07 -9.80
CA GLN A 195 4.26 3.01 -10.19
C GLN A 195 5.02 1.69 -10.11
N PHE A 196 4.40 0.69 -9.50
CA PHE A 196 4.86 -0.68 -9.61
C PHE A 196 4.57 -1.17 -11.04
N ASN A 197 5.63 -1.49 -11.79
CA ASN A 197 5.55 -1.76 -13.23
C ASN A 197 6.25 -3.06 -13.66
N ASP A 198 6.77 -3.83 -12.72
CA ASP A 198 7.37 -5.14 -12.97
C ASP A 198 7.01 -6.09 -11.82
N VAL A 199 7.13 -7.39 -12.05
CA VAL A 199 6.88 -8.41 -11.02
C VAL A 199 8.15 -8.64 -10.22
N ASP A 200 8.03 -8.80 -8.89
CA ASP A 200 9.19 -9.13 -8.07
C ASP A 200 9.75 -10.51 -8.49
N PRO A 201 11.02 -10.59 -8.92
CA PRO A 201 11.63 -11.84 -9.37
C PRO A 201 11.64 -12.93 -8.29
N ASP A 202 11.54 -12.59 -7.00
CA ASP A 202 11.53 -13.54 -5.90
C ASP A 202 10.17 -14.29 -5.78
N VAL A 203 9.15 -13.84 -6.52
CA VAL A 203 7.75 -14.33 -6.44
C VAL A 203 7.31 -15.07 -7.71
N ILE A 204 8.12 -15.02 -8.77
CA ILE A 204 7.91 -15.78 -10.00
C ILE A 204 8.05 -17.26 -9.64
N GLU A 205 6.95 -18.00 -9.68
CA GLU A 205 7.05 -19.47 -9.65
C GLU A 205 7.85 -19.89 -10.87
N VAL A 206 8.95 -20.60 -10.64
CA VAL A 206 9.75 -21.25 -11.68
C VAL A 206 8.86 -22.30 -12.35
N LYS A 207 8.01 -21.89 -13.28
CA LYS A 207 7.23 -22.82 -14.10
C LYS A 207 7.98 -23.28 -15.35
N ASP A 208 9.08 -22.64 -15.72
CA ASP A 208 9.71 -22.88 -17.04
C ASP A 208 11.20 -23.24 -17.04
N LEU A 209 11.86 -23.53 -15.90
CA LEU A 209 13.26 -24.00 -15.92
C LEU A 209 13.43 -25.54 -15.91
N ASP A 210 12.33 -26.28 -15.78
CA ASP A 210 12.35 -27.75 -15.76
C ASP A 210 12.07 -28.39 -17.14
N GLU A 211 11.62 -27.62 -18.14
CA GLU A 211 11.42 -28.13 -19.51
C GLU A 211 12.69 -28.04 -20.37
N GLU A 212 13.50 -26.97 -20.27
CA GLU A 212 14.78 -26.88 -21.00
C GLU A 212 15.83 -27.87 -20.47
N LYS A 213 15.77 -28.27 -19.19
CA LYS A 213 16.65 -29.33 -18.67
C LYS A 213 16.29 -30.72 -19.17
N LYS A 214 15.01 -31.00 -19.45
CA LYS A 214 14.59 -32.33 -19.92
C LYS A 214 14.97 -32.59 -21.38
N GLU A 215 14.95 -31.59 -22.26
CA GLU A 215 15.39 -31.78 -23.65
C GLU A 215 16.93 -31.86 -23.78
N GLY A 216 17.68 -31.18 -22.91
CA GLY A 216 19.14 -31.25 -22.89
C GLY A 216 19.72 -32.55 -22.32
N GLU A 217 19.01 -33.20 -21.38
CA GLU A 217 19.48 -34.41 -20.70
C GLU A 217 19.12 -35.70 -21.47
N ILE A 218 18.04 -35.69 -22.28
CA ILE A 218 17.67 -36.83 -23.13
C ILE A 218 18.59 -36.95 -24.37
N ALA A 219 19.14 -35.85 -24.88
CA ALA A 219 20.00 -35.87 -26.07
C ALA A 219 21.44 -36.35 -25.81
N ALA A 220 21.88 -36.40 -24.55
CA ALA A 220 23.27 -36.73 -24.19
C ALA A 220 23.54 -38.23 -23.98
N ASP A 221 22.50 -39.04 -23.70
CA ASP A 221 22.67 -40.45 -23.31
C ASP A 221 22.66 -41.43 -24.50
N ASP A 222 22.20 -41.00 -25.69
CA ASP A 222 22.04 -41.89 -26.86
C ASP A 222 23.23 -41.90 -27.85
N VAL A 223 24.33 -41.20 -27.56
CA VAL A 223 25.48 -41.09 -28.50
C VAL A 223 26.72 -41.89 -28.08
N VAL A 224 26.73 -42.56 -26.91
CA VAL A 224 27.92 -43.28 -26.42
C VAL A 224 27.76 -44.80 -26.47
N VAL A 225 27.17 -45.37 -27.53
CA VAL A 225 27.32 -46.81 -27.83
C VAL A 225 27.37 -47.06 -29.33
N ALA A 226 28.50 -46.76 -29.95
CA ALA A 226 29.06 -47.53 -31.07
C ALA A 226 30.29 -46.79 -31.61
N VAL A 227 31.48 -47.10 -31.12
CA VAL A 227 32.71 -47.37 -31.89
C VAL A 227 33.78 -47.76 -30.86
N ASP A 228 34.15 -49.03 -30.81
CA ASP A 228 35.54 -49.50 -30.93
C ASP A 228 35.65 -50.94 -30.40
N SER A 229 35.51 -51.90 -31.31
CA SER A 229 35.95 -53.28 -31.06
C SER A 229 36.48 -53.88 -32.35
N GLU A 230 37.48 -53.26 -32.98
CA GLU A 230 38.32 -53.95 -33.97
C GLU A 230 39.58 -53.13 -34.29
N SER A 231 40.64 -53.29 -33.50
CA SER A 231 42.04 -53.34 -33.96
C SER A 231 43.04 -53.16 -32.82
N LYS A 232 43.36 -54.25 -32.10
CA LYS A 232 44.71 -54.45 -31.53
C LYS A 232 44.88 -55.89 -31.06
N LYS A 233 45.05 -56.79 -32.02
CA LYS A 233 45.61 -58.13 -31.77
C LYS A 233 46.68 -58.40 -32.82
N LEU A 234 47.85 -57.83 -32.61
CA LEU A 234 49.11 -58.24 -33.22
C LEU A 234 50.22 -57.42 -32.56
N LEU A 235 50.82 -57.99 -31.53
CA LEU A 235 52.25 -58.13 -31.33
C LEU A 235 52.52 -58.54 -29.86
N VAL A 236 53.35 -59.58 -29.72
CA VAL A 236 54.01 -60.06 -28.50
C VAL A 236 53.21 -61.07 -27.66
N GLU A 237 53.30 -62.35 -28.03
CA GLU A 237 53.79 -63.42 -27.16
C GLU A 237 54.03 -64.68 -28.01
N ASP A 238 55.29 -65.00 -28.29
CA ASP A 238 55.75 -66.36 -28.54
C ASP A 238 57.22 -66.47 -28.13
N SER A 239 57.40 -66.94 -26.90
CA SER A 239 58.64 -67.51 -26.39
C SER A 239 58.25 -68.72 -25.54
N ASN A 240 58.35 -69.92 -26.12
CA ASN A 240 58.94 -71.14 -25.55
C ASN A 240 58.38 -72.39 -26.24
N VAL A 241 59.13 -72.91 -27.21
CA VAL A 241 59.83 -74.21 -27.23
C VAL A 241 60.46 -74.40 -28.61
#